data_AF-A0A8C6VYG3-F1
#
_entry.id   AF-A0A8C6VYG3-F1
#
_cell.length_a   1.000
_cell.length_b   1.000
_cell.length_c   1.000
_cell.angle_alpha   90.00
_cell.angle_beta   90.00
_cell.angle_gamma   90.00
#
_symmetry.space_group_name_H-M   'P 1'
#
loop_
_entity.id
_entity.type
_entity.pdbx_description
1 polymer ?
#
loop_
_entity_poly.entity_id
_entity_poly.type
_entity_poly.pdbx_seq_one_letter_code
_entity_poly.pdbx_strand_id
1 'polypeptide(L)'
;MFGCFFPSAMLPTTSQHSNGSLGSRDAARHTAGAKRYKYLRRLLHFRQMDFEFAMWQMLYLFTSPQRVYRNFHYRKQTKDQWARDDPAFLVLLSIWLCVSTMGFGLVLDMGVVETLKLLLWVVFVDCIGVGLLISTLMWFISNKYLLKHPSRNFDVEWGYAFDVHLNAFYPLLVILHFLQLFFINRELAVSCSMVLAYKQAADPALFLISISDVVVINSDWFLGYFVGNTLWMIAIGYYLYITFLGYNTLPFLTNTVVLLYPFALLGLFYILSVSLGWNFTRGLCWFYKYRVQ
;
A
#
# COMPACT_ATOMS: atom_id res chain seq x y z
N MET A 1 -16.07 25.05 29.12
CA MET A 1 -16.87 24.27 30.09
C MET A 1 -18.20 23.96 29.44
N PHE A 2 -18.32 22.83 28.74
CA PHE A 2 -19.58 22.20 28.35
C PHE A 2 -19.26 20.70 28.23
N GLY A 3 -19.62 19.95 29.26
CA GLY A 3 -19.44 18.52 29.33
C GLY A 3 -20.61 17.83 28.64
N CYS A 4 -20.31 16.97 27.67
CA CYS A 4 -21.25 15.96 27.21
C CYS A 4 -20.98 14.68 28.00
N PHE A 5 -21.85 14.44 28.98
CA PHE A 5 -22.11 13.13 29.56
C PHE A 5 -22.47 12.14 28.45
N PHE A 6 -21.72 11.06 28.31
CA PHE A 6 -22.20 9.84 27.67
C PHE A 6 -22.49 8.82 28.79
N PRO A 7 -23.67 8.20 28.84
CA PRO A 7 -23.97 7.18 29.82
C PRO A 7 -23.18 5.91 29.49
N SER A 8 -22.35 5.46 30.44
CA SER A 8 -21.77 4.12 30.45
C SER A 8 -22.90 3.10 30.57
N ALA A 9 -23.40 2.59 29.45
CA ALA A 9 -24.19 1.37 29.45
C ALA A 9 -23.24 0.19 29.69
N MET A 10 -23.09 -0.20 30.96
CA MET A 10 -22.59 -1.52 31.34
C MET A 10 -23.53 -2.57 30.73
N LEU A 11 -23.06 -3.33 29.75
CA LEU A 11 -23.74 -4.56 29.32
C LEU A 11 -23.60 -5.64 30.41
N PRO A 12 -24.61 -6.50 30.62
CA PRO A 12 -24.60 -7.46 31.70
C PRO A 12 -23.51 -8.53 31.49
N THR A 13 -22.70 -8.76 32.51
CA THR A 13 -21.84 -9.93 32.64
C THR A 13 -22.68 -11.11 33.09
N THR A 14 -23.21 -11.88 32.13
CA THR A 14 -23.66 -13.25 32.38
C THR A 14 -22.64 -14.21 31.79
N SER A 15 -21.73 -14.68 32.65
CA SER A 15 -20.89 -15.84 32.40
C SER A 15 -21.75 -17.10 32.33
N GLN A 16 -22.19 -17.49 31.14
CA GLN A 16 -22.56 -18.88 30.88
C GLN A 16 -21.33 -19.65 30.44
N HIS A 17 -20.76 -20.40 31.38
CA HIS A 17 -19.82 -21.48 31.11
C HIS A 17 -20.59 -22.61 30.39
N SER A 18 -20.74 -22.50 29.07
CA SER A 18 -21.23 -23.59 28.25
C SER A 18 -20.03 -24.39 27.73
N ASN A 19 -19.91 -25.64 28.19
CA ASN A 19 -19.03 -26.65 27.62
C ASN A 19 -19.59 -27.12 26.27
N GLY A 20 -19.70 -26.20 25.31
CA GLY A 20 -20.13 -26.49 23.94
C GLY A 20 -18.93 -26.85 23.08
N SER A 21 -18.76 -28.13 22.76
CA SER A 21 -17.92 -28.50 21.61
C SER A 21 -18.42 -27.71 20.39
N LEU A 22 -17.57 -26.90 19.75
CA LEU A 22 -17.93 -26.19 18.52
C LEU A 22 -18.54 -27.19 17.55
N GLY A 23 -19.80 -26.97 17.13
CA GLY A 23 -20.45 -27.84 16.16
C GLY A 23 -19.62 -27.90 14.87
N SER A 24 -19.48 -29.08 14.25
CA SER A 24 -18.65 -29.26 13.05
C SER A 24 -18.98 -28.28 11.91
N ARG A 25 -20.23 -27.78 11.85
CA ARG A 25 -20.66 -26.73 10.91
C ARG A 25 -20.06 -25.35 11.21
N ASP A 26 -19.93 -24.98 12.47
CA ASP A 26 -19.30 -23.72 12.87
C ASP A 26 -17.77 -23.83 12.75
N ALA A 27 -17.19 -24.97 13.12
CA ALA A 27 -15.77 -25.25 12.86
C ALA A 27 -15.42 -25.19 11.35
N ALA A 28 -16.28 -25.73 10.48
CA ALA A 28 -16.12 -25.65 9.03
C ALA A 28 -16.22 -24.20 8.50
N ARG A 29 -17.08 -23.36 9.09
CA ARG A 29 -17.19 -21.92 8.76
C ARG A 29 -15.93 -21.12 9.13
N HIS A 30 -15.19 -21.55 10.16
CA HIS A 30 -13.93 -20.93 10.58
C HIS A 30 -12.70 -21.48 9.86
N THR A 31 -12.85 -22.49 8.99
CA THR A 31 -11.72 -23.06 8.23
C THR A 31 -11.19 -22.06 7.18
N ALA A 32 -9.87 -22.01 6.99
CA ALA A 32 -9.22 -21.10 6.04
C ALA A 32 -9.77 -21.21 4.61
N GLY A 33 -10.15 -22.41 4.16
CA GLY A 33 -10.79 -22.64 2.87
C GLY A 33 -12.18 -22.00 2.73
N ALA A 34 -13.00 -22.06 3.79
CA ALA A 34 -14.32 -21.42 3.81
C ALA A 34 -14.20 -19.88 3.80
N LYS A 35 -13.21 -19.32 4.51
CA LYS A 35 -12.89 -17.89 4.47
C LYS A 35 -12.44 -17.45 3.07
N ARG A 36 -11.55 -18.20 2.42
CA ARG A 36 -11.08 -17.92 1.04
C ARG A 36 -12.23 -17.98 0.03
N TYR A 37 -13.05 -19.02 0.06
CA TYR A 37 -14.21 -19.14 -0.83
C TYR A 37 -15.20 -17.97 -0.67
N LYS A 38 -15.46 -17.55 0.57
CA LYS A 38 -16.30 -16.38 0.87
C LYS A 38 -15.71 -15.09 0.31
N TYR A 39 -14.41 -14.89 0.42
CA TYR A 39 -13.70 -13.72 -0.13
C TYR A 39 -13.75 -13.69 -1.67
N LEU A 40 -13.42 -14.81 -2.33
CA LEU A 40 -13.48 -14.95 -3.79
C LEU A 40 -14.89 -14.78 -4.35
N ARG A 41 -15.91 -15.30 -3.66
CA ARG A 41 -17.31 -15.09 -4.04
C ARG A 41 -17.71 -13.61 -3.98
N ARG A 42 -17.22 -12.88 -2.98
CA ARG A 42 -17.50 -11.44 -2.81
C ARG A 42 -16.79 -10.57 -3.85
N LEU A 43 -15.63 -10.98 -4.36
CA LEU A 43 -14.93 -10.28 -5.46
C LEU A 43 -15.79 -10.19 -6.73
N LEU A 44 -16.65 -11.18 -6.99
CA LEU A 44 -17.54 -11.21 -8.15
C LEU A 44 -18.89 -10.50 -7.90
N HIS A 45 -19.15 -10.00 -6.67
CA HIS A 45 -20.41 -9.35 -6.28
C HIS A 45 -20.22 -7.85 -6.00
N PHE A 46 -20.11 -7.05 -7.07
CA PHE A 46 -19.83 -5.61 -7.01
C PHE A 46 -20.81 -4.78 -6.18
N ARG A 47 -22.08 -5.16 -6.09
CA ARG A 47 -23.10 -4.38 -5.35
C ARG A 47 -23.01 -4.48 -3.83
N GLN A 48 -22.23 -5.42 -3.30
CA GLN A 48 -22.06 -5.63 -1.86
C GLN A 48 -20.72 -5.07 -1.34
N MET A 49 -19.98 -4.34 -2.19
CA MET A 49 -18.68 -3.78 -1.84
C MET A 49 -18.82 -2.36 -1.29
N ASP A 50 -18.22 -2.12 -0.11
CA ASP A 50 -18.22 -0.81 0.56
C ASP A 50 -17.17 0.14 -0.04
N PHE A 51 -17.40 0.61 -1.27
CA PHE A 51 -16.44 1.48 -1.99
C PHE A 51 -16.17 2.81 -1.29
N GLU A 52 -17.18 3.41 -0.66
CA GLU A 52 -17.01 4.68 0.06
C GLU A 52 -15.99 4.55 1.18
N PHE A 53 -16.12 3.51 2.01
CA PHE A 53 -15.17 3.22 3.08
C PHE A 53 -13.76 2.96 2.51
N ALA A 54 -13.66 2.20 1.43
CA ALA A 54 -12.39 1.88 0.79
C ALA A 54 -11.69 3.13 0.20
N MET A 55 -12.45 4.05 -0.42
CA MET A 55 -11.92 5.32 -0.94
C MET A 55 -11.40 6.22 0.19
N TRP A 56 -12.15 6.36 1.28
CA TRP A 56 -11.69 7.09 2.46
C TRP A 56 -10.43 6.45 3.05
N GLN A 57 -10.36 5.12 3.06
CA GLN A 57 -9.18 4.42 3.54
C GLN A 57 -7.95 4.73 2.68
N MET A 58 -8.08 4.74 1.35
CA MET A 58 -7.02 5.12 0.42
C MET A 58 -6.57 6.58 0.61
N LEU A 59 -7.50 7.51 0.84
CA LEU A 59 -7.16 8.91 1.12
C LEU A 59 -6.47 9.09 2.48
N TYR A 60 -6.96 8.40 3.51
CA TYR A 60 -6.37 8.47 4.84
C TYR A 60 -4.99 7.83 4.92
N LEU A 61 -4.67 6.87 4.05
CA LEU A 61 -3.30 6.36 3.97
C LEU A 61 -2.27 7.44 3.66
N PHE A 62 -2.64 8.56 3.01
CA PHE A 62 -1.75 9.69 2.78
C PHE A 62 -1.86 10.79 3.85
N THR A 63 -3.09 11.12 4.25
CA THR A 63 -3.35 12.30 5.08
C THR A 63 -3.28 12.00 6.57
N SER A 64 -3.68 10.82 7.01
CA SER A 64 -3.79 10.45 8.43
C SER A 64 -3.89 8.93 8.60
N PRO A 65 -2.80 8.17 8.34
CA PRO A 65 -2.86 6.72 8.28
C PRO A 65 -3.26 6.08 9.62
N GLN A 66 -3.07 6.77 10.75
CA GLN A 66 -3.55 6.32 12.07
C GLN A 66 -5.07 6.10 12.08
N ARG A 67 -5.84 6.88 11.29
CA ARG A 67 -7.29 6.72 11.18
C ARG A 67 -7.68 5.39 10.54
N VAL A 68 -6.92 4.93 9.54
CA VAL A 68 -7.14 3.64 8.88
C VAL A 68 -7.01 2.52 9.89
N TYR A 69 -5.96 2.53 10.71
CA TYR A 69 -5.70 1.46 11.66
C TYR A 69 -6.64 1.48 12.88
N ARG A 70 -7.22 2.63 13.24
CA ARG A 70 -8.31 2.68 14.22
C ARG A 70 -9.52 1.85 13.79
N ASN A 71 -9.81 1.75 12.48
CA ASN A 71 -10.92 0.94 11.98
C ASN A 71 -10.72 -0.56 12.20
N PHE A 72 -9.47 -1.03 12.24
CA PHE A 72 -9.18 -2.44 12.52
C PHE A 72 -9.57 -2.81 13.96
N HIS A 73 -9.38 -1.91 14.93
CA HIS A 73 -9.87 -2.10 16.31
C HIS A 73 -11.40 -2.22 16.37
N TYR A 74 -12.13 -1.37 15.64
CA TYR A 74 -13.59 -1.46 15.59
C TYR A 74 -14.07 -2.79 15.00
N ARG A 75 -13.39 -3.33 13.99
CA ARG A 75 -13.70 -4.65 13.42
C ARG A 75 -13.40 -5.79 14.40
N LYS A 76 -12.31 -5.68 15.15
CA LYS A 76 -12.01 -6.66 16.20
C LYS A 76 -13.10 -6.69 17.27
N GLN A 77 -13.65 -5.55 17.66
CA GLN A 77 -14.75 -5.49 18.65
C GLN A 77 -16.08 -6.05 18.11
N THR A 78 -16.36 -5.89 16.81
CA THR A 78 -17.68 -6.23 16.23
C THR A 78 -17.73 -7.60 15.54
N LYS A 79 -16.61 -8.08 14.98
CA LYS A 79 -16.53 -9.32 14.20
C LYS A 79 -15.44 -10.28 14.71
N ASP A 80 -14.73 -9.92 15.77
CA ASP A 80 -13.62 -10.68 16.37
C ASP A 80 -12.49 -11.07 15.39
N GLN A 81 -12.29 -10.28 14.33
CA GLN A 81 -11.25 -10.51 13.32
C GLN A 81 -10.50 -9.22 12.96
N TRP A 82 -9.21 -9.35 12.66
CA TRP A 82 -8.37 -8.22 12.24
C TRP A 82 -8.37 -8.04 10.72
N ALA A 83 -8.32 -9.13 9.96
CA ALA A 83 -8.32 -9.10 8.50
C ALA A 83 -9.62 -8.51 7.92
N ARG A 84 -9.50 -7.84 6.78
CA ARG A 84 -10.60 -7.28 6.01
C ARG A 84 -11.39 -8.41 5.34
N ASP A 85 -12.71 -8.35 5.43
CA ASP A 85 -13.61 -9.30 4.79
C ASP A 85 -14.30 -8.77 3.52
N ASP A 86 -14.06 -7.49 3.19
CA ASP A 86 -14.51 -6.83 1.96
C ASP A 86 -13.38 -6.72 0.91
N PRO A 87 -13.69 -6.93 -0.39
CA PRO A 87 -12.70 -6.82 -1.46
C PRO A 87 -12.58 -5.41 -2.08
N ALA A 88 -13.33 -4.42 -1.59
CA ALA A 88 -13.44 -3.09 -2.21
C ALA A 88 -12.08 -2.39 -2.38
N PHE A 89 -11.23 -2.46 -1.36
CA PHE A 89 -9.88 -1.88 -1.40
C PHE A 89 -9.00 -2.51 -2.49
N LEU A 90 -9.03 -3.84 -2.64
CA LEU A 90 -8.24 -4.55 -3.65
C LEU A 90 -8.72 -4.21 -5.06
N VAL A 91 -10.04 -4.08 -5.26
CA VAL A 91 -10.62 -3.66 -6.54
C VAL A 91 -10.19 -2.24 -6.90
N LEU A 92 -10.28 -1.28 -5.97
CA LEU A 92 -9.81 0.09 -6.20
C LEU A 92 -8.30 0.15 -6.46
N LEU A 93 -7.51 -0.63 -5.73
CA LEU A 93 -6.07 -0.77 -5.96
C LEU A 93 -5.78 -1.33 -7.37
N SER A 94 -6.57 -2.30 -7.83
CA SER A 94 -6.45 -2.88 -9.18
C SER A 94 -6.73 -1.86 -10.28
N ILE A 95 -7.74 -1.00 -10.10
CA ILE A 95 -8.01 0.12 -11.03
C ILE A 95 -6.80 1.05 -11.10
N TRP A 96 -6.20 1.37 -9.95
CA TRP A 96 -5.02 2.22 -9.85
C TRP A 96 -3.77 1.60 -10.52
N LEU A 97 -3.59 0.28 -10.37
CA LEU A 97 -2.56 -0.50 -11.08
C LEU A 97 -2.76 -0.42 -12.60
N CYS A 98 -3.99 -0.54 -13.09
CA CYS A 98 -4.29 -0.39 -14.52
C CYS A 98 -3.95 1.01 -15.03
N VAL A 99 -4.45 2.07 -14.37
CA VAL A 99 -4.24 3.46 -14.77
C VAL A 99 -2.75 3.81 -14.80
N SER A 100 -2.01 3.41 -13.76
CA SER A 100 -0.58 3.68 -13.69
C SER A 100 0.23 2.90 -14.73
N THR A 101 -0.13 1.65 -15.00
CA THR A 101 0.53 0.85 -16.04
C THR A 101 0.28 1.44 -17.43
N MET A 102 -0.94 1.92 -17.70
CA MET A 102 -1.23 2.66 -18.94
C MET A 102 -0.35 3.92 -19.05
N GLY A 103 -0.16 4.64 -17.93
CA GLY A 103 0.76 5.77 -17.85
C GLY A 103 2.19 5.41 -18.23
N PHE A 104 2.73 4.30 -17.72
CA PHE A 104 4.04 3.78 -18.14
C PHE A 104 4.07 3.34 -19.60
N GLY A 105 2.99 2.70 -20.09
CA GLY A 105 2.80 2.34 -21.49
C GLY A 105 3.03 3.52 -22.42
N LEU A 106 2.36 4.64 -22.12
CA LEU A 106 2.48 5.89 -22.87
C LEU A 106 3.87 6.54 -22.69
N VAL A 107 4.37 6.61 -21.45
CA VAL A 107 5.64 7.28 -21.15
C VAL A 107 6.84 6.54 -21.74
N LEU A 108 6.81 5.22 -21.84
CA LEU A 108 7.92 4.42 -22.35
C LEU A 108 7.79 4.07 -23.85
N ASP A 109 6.75 4.58 -24.51
CA ASP A 109 6.39 4.31 -25.92
C ASP A 109 6.26 2.80 -26.19
N MET A 110 5.51 2.12 -25.33
CA MET A 110 5.27 0.67 -25.41
C MET A 110 3.97 0.38 -26.18
N GLY A 111 4.00 -0.68 -26.99
CA GLY A 111 2.82 -1.21 -27.68
C GLY A 111 1.75 -1.76 -26.72
N VAL A 112 0.58 -2.11 -27.26
CA VAL A 112 -0.55 -2.62 -26.46
C VAL A 112 -0.23 -3.97 -25.81
N VAL A 113 0.39 -4.89 -26.56
CA VAL A 113 0.78 -6.23 -26.04
C VAL A 113 1.81 -6.10 -24.93
N GLU A 114 2.74 -5.17 -25.11
CA GLU A 114 3.81 -4.84 -24.19
C GLU A 114 3.26 -4.26 -22.88
N THR A 115 2.37 -3.29 -22.99
CA THR A 115 1.64 -2.70 -21.86
C THR A 115 0.81 -3.76 -21.12
N LEU A 116 0.20 -4.71 -21.84
CA LEU A 116 -0.52 -5.82 -21.22
C LEU A 116 0.40 -6.80 -20.47
N LYS A 117 1.56 -7.15 -21.04
CA LYS A 117 2.59 -7.95 -20.34
C LYS A 117 3.03 -7.26 -19.05
N LEU A 118 3.30 -5.95 -19.11
CA LEU A 118 3.66 -5.15 -17.94
C LEU A 118 2.55 -5.14 -16.90
N LEU A 119 1.29 -4.98 -17.30
CA LEU A 119 0.14 -5.00 -16.39
C LEU A 119 0.04 -6.34 -15.65
N LEU A 120 0.14 -7.44 -16.38
CA LEU A 120 0.11 -8.77 -15.78
C LEU A 120 1.28 -8.97 -14.80
N TRP A 121 2.48 -8.49 -15.15
CA TRP A 121 3.64 -8.54 -14.26
C TRP A 121 3.42 -7.75 -12.97
N VAL A 122 3.04 -6.47 -13.09
CA VAL A 122 2.83 -5.56 -11.97
C VAL A 122 1.71 -6.06 -11.04
N VAL A 123 0.64 -6.63 -11.59
CA VAL A 123 -0.45 -7.20 -10.79
C VAL A 123 -0.03 -8.52 -10.12
N PHE A 124 0.41 -9.52 -10.89
CA PHE A 124 0.59 -10.86 -10.36
C PHE A 124 1.93 -11.07 -9.66
N VAL A 125 3.00 -10.45 -10.14
CA VAL A 125 4.34 -10.61 -9.57
C VAL A 125 4.57 -9.56 -8.49
N ASP A 126 4.47 -8.27 -8.82
CA ASP A 126 4.89 -7.20 -7.91
C ASP A 126 3.87 -6.94 -6.79
N CYS A 127 2.57 -6.94 -7.09
CA CYS A 127 1.53 -6.75 -6.07
C CYS A 127 1.20 -8.06 -5.33
N ILE A 128 0.80 -9.11 -6.06
CA ILE A 128 0.38 -10.36 -5.42
C ILE A 128 1.58 -11.22 -4.99
N GLY A 129 2.51 -11.55 -5.88
CA GLY A 129 3.62 -12.46 -5.59
C GLY A 129 4.53 -11.97 -4.45
N VAL A 130 5.08 -10.77 -4.59
CA VAL A 130 5.89 -10.13 -3.55
C VAL A 130 5.04 -9.89 -2.29
N GLY A 131 3.76 -9.53 -2.44
CA GLY A 131 2.85 -9.36 -1.32
C GLY A 131 2.66 -10.62 -0.49
N LEU A 132 2.46 -11.78 -1.11
CA LEU A 132 2.35 -13.07 -0.43
C LEU A 132 3.64 -13.41 0.33
N LEU A 133 4.80 -13.14 -0.28
CA LEU A 133 6.10 -13.36 0.34
C LEU A 133 6.29 -12.48 1.58
N ILE A 134 6.11 -11.16 1.45
CA ILE A 134 6.29 -10.21 2.55
C ILE A 134 5.29 -10.50 3.68
N SER A 135 4.04 -10.81 3.34
CA SER A 135 2.99 -11.10 4.32
C SER A 135 3.30 -12.36 5.11
N THR A 136 3.80 -13.40 4.45
CA THR A 136 4.21 -14.65 5.10
C THR A 136 5.42 -14.42 6.01
N LEU A 137 6.41 -13.65 5.56
CA LEU A 137 7.57 -13.30 6.36
C LEU A 137 7.16 -12.48 7.60
N MET A 138 6.33 -11.46 7.44
CA MET A 138 5.89 -10.62 8.56
C MET A 138 4.96 -11.34 9.51
N TRP A 139 4.07 -12.20 9.00
CA TRP A 139 3.25 -13.10 9.80
C TRP A 139 4.13 -14.02 10.66
N PHE A 140 5.19 -14.59 10.09
CA PHE A 140 6.14 -15.42 10.83
C PHE A 140 6.91 -14.61 11.89
N ILE A 141 7.49 -13.47 11.51
CA ILE A 141 8.27 -12.63 12.42
C ILE A 141 7.41 -12.14 13.60
N SER A 142 6.20 -11.66 13.34
CA SER A 142 5.32 -11.12 14.37
C SER A 142 4.87 -12.18 15.37
N ASN A 143 4.44 -13.35 14.89
CA ASN A 143 4.03 -14.44 15.78
C ASN A 143 5.22 -15.11 16.49
N LYS A 144 6.42 -15.10 15.90
CA LYS A 144 7.59 -15.75 16.54
C LYS A 144 8.32 -14.84 17.53
N TYR A 145 8.44 -13.55 17.22
CA TYR A 145 9.35 -12.65 17.94
C TYR A 145 8.66 -11.45 18.60
N LEU A 146 7.46 -11.06 18.16
CA LEU A 146 6.80 -9.84 18.65
C LEU A 146 5.64 -10.10 19.62
N LEU A 147 5.23 -11.36 19.82
CA LEU A 147 4.14 -11.67 20.76
C LEU A 147 4.55 -11.44 22.23
N LYS A 148 3.73 -10.67 22.95
CA LYS A 148 3.96 -10.36 24.39
C LYS A 148 3.86 -11.60 25.27
N HIS A 149 2.80 -12.38 25.06
CA HIS A 149 2.52 -13.61 25.79
C HIS A 149 2.12 -14.68 24.79
N PRO A 150 3.01 -15.63 24.46
CA PRO A 150 2.68 -16.78 23.63
C PRO A 150 1.59 -17.59 24.33
N SER A 151 0.34 -17.30 24.01
CA SER A 151 -0.84 -17.97 24.53
C SER A 151 -1.71 -18.35 23.34
N ARG A 152 -2.45 -19.45 23.48
CA ARG A 152 -3.17 -20.10 22.37
C ARG A 152 -4.24 -19.23 21.69
N ASN A 153 -4.57 -18.08 22.25
CA ASN A 153 -5.71 -17.27 21.85
C ASN A 153 -5.33 -15.98 21.11
N PHE A 154 -4.04 -15.61 21.05
CA PHE A 154 -3.59 -14.38 20.42
C PHE A 154 -2.51 -14.67 19.39
N ASP A 155 -2.92 -14.62 18.12
CA ASP A 155 -2.05 -14.71 16.95
C ASP A 155 -2.35 -13.58 15.97
N VAL A 156 -1.33 -13.21 15.19
CA VAL A 156 -1.51 -12.33 14.03
C VAL A 156 -2.10 -13.17 12.91
N GLU A 157 -3.27 -12.77 12.41
CA GLU A 157 -3.90 -13.39 11.25
C GLU A 157 -3.05 -13.16 9.98
N TRP A 158 -2.80 -14.20 9.18
CA TRP A 158 -2.06 -14.04 7.91
C TRP A 158 -2.75 -13.05 6.95
N GLY A 159 -4.09 -13.06 6.91
CA GLY A 159 -4.86 -12.11 6.10
C GLY A 159 -4.68 -10.65 6.55
N TYR A 160 -4.46 -10.42 7.85
CA TYR A 160 -4.13 -9.09 8.34
C TYR A 160 -2.73 -8.65 7.90
N ALA A 161 -1.74 -9.56 7.91
CA ALA A 161 -0.40 -9.26 7.39
C ALA A 161 -0.44 -8.86 5.90
N PHE A 162 -1.28 -9.54 5.12
CA PHE A 162 -1.53 -9.19 3.71
C PHE A 162 -2.24 -7.84 3.54
N ASP A 163 -3.24 -7.54 4.37
CA ASP A 163 -3.87 -6.21 4.36
C ASP A 163 -2.88 -5.09 4.69
N VAL A 164 -1.97 -5.31 5.65
CA VAL A 164 -0.92 -4.35 5.99
C VAL A 164 0.01 -4.13 4.80
N HIS A 165 0.41 -5.20 4.09
CA HIS A 165 1.19 -5.08 2.86
C HIS A 165 0.45 -4.26 1.80
N LEU A 166 -0.83 -4.57 1.51
CA LEU A 166 -1.61 -3.83 0.51
C LEU A 166 -1.78 -2.35 0.88
N ASN A 167 -2.00 -2.05 2.17
CA ASN A 167 -2.09 -0.69 2.68
C ASN A 167 -0.76 0.07 2.52
N ALA A 168 0.38 -0.59 2.74
CA ALA A 168 1.72 0.01 2.58
C ALA A 168 2.13 0.15 1.11
N PHE A 169 1.72 -0.81 0.28
CA PHE A 169 2.00 -0.86 -1.15
C PHE A 169 1.30 0.27 -1.91
N TYR A 170 0.07 0.64 -1.54
CA TYR A 170 -0.68 1.67 -2.25
C TYR A 170 0.02 3.06 -2.27
N PRO A 171 0.47 3.64 -1.13
CA PRO A 171 1.25 4.88 -1.17
C PRO A 171 2.56 4.77 -1.97
N LEU A 172 3.27 3.64 -1.83
CA LEU A 172 4.47 3.35 -2.62
C LEU A 172 4.17 3.36 -4.12
N LEU A 173 3.07 2.73 -4.53
CA LEU A 173 2.59 2.75 -5.91
C LEU A 173 2.29 4.17 -6.36
N VAL A 174 1.54 4.96 -5.61
CA VAL A 174 1.23 6.35 -6.02
C VAL A 174 2.50 7.19 -6.16
N ILE A 175 3.46 7.05 -5.25
CA ILE A 175 4.71 7.81 -5.33
C ILE A 175 5.54 7.38 -6.55
N LEU A 176 5.78 6.07 -6.72
CA LEU A 176 6.69 5.57 -7.77
C LEU A 176 6.04 5.41 -9.15
N HIS A 177 4.73 5.20 -9.20
CA HIS A 177 4.01 4.94 -10.44
C HIS A 177 3.09 6.09 -10.87
N PHE A 178 2.95 7.15 -10.09
CA PHE A 178 2.21 8.34 -10.52
C PHE A 178 3.02 9.60 -10.39
N LEU A 179 3.51 9.92 -9.17
CA LEU A 179 4.34 11.11 -8.98
C LEU A 179 5.63 11.02 -9.81
N GLN A 180 6.33 9.90 -9.74
CA GLN A 180 7.57 9.68 -10.49
C GLN A 180 7.38 9.72 -12.01
N LEU A 181 6.23 9.29 -12.54
CA LEU A 181 5.94 9.32 -13.99
C LEU A 181 6.02 10.74 -14.56
N PHE A 182 5.58 11.76 -13.81
CA PHE A 182 5.65 13.17 -14.24
C PHE A 182 7.10 13.65 -14.44
N PHE A 183 8.06 13.01 -13.78
CA PHE A 183 9.47 13.39 -13.84
C PHE A 183 10.30 12.52 -14.81
N ILE A 184 9.74 11.41 -15.33
CA ILE A 184 10.46 10.47 -16.22
C ILE A 184 10.47 10.96 -17.68
N ASN A 185 9.45 11.68 -18.16
CA ASN A 185 9.38 12.04 -19.59
C ASN A 185 8.73 13.40 -19.89
N ARG A 186 9.21 14.04 -20.97
CA ARG A 186 8.90 15.41 -21.42
C ARG A 186 7.47 15.57 -21.94
N GLU A 187 6.92 14.53 -22.59
CA GLU A 187 5.62 14.56 -23.27
C GLU A 187 4.42 14.70 -22.30
N LEU A 188 4.38 13.93 -21.20
CA LEU A 188 3.27 13.98 -20.23
C LEU A 188 3.30 15.23 -19.33
N ALA A 189 4.49 15.71 -18.98
CA ALA A 189 4.64 16.99 -18.28
C ALA A 189 4.05 18.12 -19.11
N VAL A 190 4.26 18.10 -20.44
CA VAL A 190 3.67 19.06 -21.38
C VAL A 190 2.16 18.87 -21.53
N SER A 191 1.63 17.63 -21.63
CA SER A 191 0.16 17.43 -21.72
C SER A 191 -0.60 17.84 -20.45
N CYS A 192 -0.10 17.49 -19.27
CA CYS A 192 -0.73 17.88 -18.00
C CYS A 192 -0.56 19.38 -17.72
N SER A 193 0.57 19.96 -18.12
CA SER A 193 0.79 21.40 -18.03
C SER A 193 -0.01 22.17 -19.09
N MET A 194 -0.31 21.61 -20.26
CA MET A 194 -1.25 22.22 -21.24
C MET A 194 -2.69 22.24 -20.72
N VAL A 195 -3.14 21.18 -20.03
CA VAL A 195 -4.48 21.14 -19.40
C VAL A 195 -4.59 22.15 -18.25
N LEU A 196 -3.51 22.40 -17.52
CA LEU A 196 -3.43 23.46 -16.50
C LEU A 196 -3.21 24.86 -17.11
N ALA A 197 -2.45 24.98 -18.21
CA ALA A 197 -2.16 26.22 -18.92
C ALA A 197 -3.35 26.76 -19.70
N TYR A 198 -4.31 25.92 -20.10
CA TYR A 198 -5.60 26.39 -20.62
C TYR A 198 -6.32 27.32 -19.61
N LYS A 199 -5.95 27.26 -18.32
CA LYS A 199 -6.50 28.11 -17.27
C LYS A 199 -5.64 29.32 -16.87
N GLN A 200 -4.38 29.42 -17.31
CA GLN A 200 -3.47 30.48 -16.84
C GLN A 200 -2.62 31.03 -18.00
N ALA A 201 -3.20 31.92 -18.80
CA ALA A 201 -2.46 32.74 -19.75
C ALA A 201 -1.67 33.81 -18.98
N ALA A 202 -0.33 33.74 -18.95
CA ALA A 202 0.47 34.89 -18.54
C ALA A 202 1.88 34.95 -19.16
N ASP A 203 2.62 33.85 -19.37
CA ASP A 203 3.92 33.94 -20.08
C ASP A 203 4.44 32.57 -20.58
N PRO A 204 4.59 32.36 -21.90
CA PRO A 204 5.13 31.12 -22.46
C PRO A 204 6.64 30.92 -22.20
N ALA A 205 7.43 31.97 -21.93
CA ALA A 205 8.88 31.85 -21.74
C ALA A 205 9.27 31.30 -20.35
N LEU A 206 8.59 31.76 -19.29
CA LEU A 206 8.71 31.23 -17.93
C LEU A 206 8.23 29.77 -17.82
N PHE A 207 7.25 29.39 -18.65
CA PHE A 207 6.72 28.04 -18.75
C PHE A 207 7.72 27.07 -19.38
N LEU A 208 8.43 27.48 -20.43
CA LEU A 208 9.49 26.67 -21.04
C LEU A 208 10.67 26.44 -20.08
N ILE A 209 10.99 27.43 -19.24
CA ILE A 209 12.03 27.32 -18.21
C ILE A 209 11.59 26.38 -17.06
N SER A 210 10.33 26.49 -16.61
CA SER A 210 9.78 25.57 -15.60
C SER A 210 9.66 24.12 -16.11
N ILE A 211 9.40 23.91 -17.41
CA ILE A 211 9.34 22.58 -18.03
C ILE A 211 10.73 21.99 -18.26
N SER A 212 11.75 22.81 -18.57
CA SER A 212 13.14 22.32 -18.65
C SER A 212 13.68 21.84 -17.30
N ASP A 213 13.24 22.44 -16.20
CA ASP A 213 13.64 22.08 -14.84
C ASP A 213 12.87 20.89 -14.24
N VAL A 214 11.77 20.44 -14.89
CA VAL A 214 10.97 19.28 -14.44
C VAL A 214 11.46 17.97 -15.05
N VAL A 215 12.21 18.01 -16.15
CA VAL A 215 12.78 16.82 -16.82
C VAL A 215 14.17 16.53 -16.28
N VAL A 216 14.24 16.09 -15.02
CA VAL A 216 15.55 15.94 -14.37
C VAL A 216 15.95 14.49 -14.12
N ILE A 217 15.01 13.55 -13.96
CA ILE A 217 15.35 12.21 -13.46
C ILE A 217 16.14 11.35 -14.46
N ASN A 218 16.08 11.61 -15.77
CA ASN A 218 16.82 10.84 -16.77
C ASN A 218 18.13 11.51 -17.25
N SER A 219 18.55 12.59 -16.59
CA SER A 219 19.87 13.18 -16.83
C SER A 219 20.94 12.45 -16.01
N ASP A 220 22.15 12.28 -16.56
CA ASP A 220 23.33 11.80 -15.81
C ASP A 220 23.84 12.83 -14.79
N TRP A 221 23.13 13.95 -14.66
CA TRP A 221 23.46 15.02 -13.73
C TRP A 221 23.06 14.67 -12.31
N PHE A 222 23.76 15.26 -11.33
CA PHE A 222 23.51 15.05 -9.90
C PHE A 222 22.04 15.15 -9.51
N LEU A 223 21.36 16.16 -10.06
CA LEU A 223 19.96 16.43 -9.74
C LEU A 223 19.03 15.28 -10.15
N GLY A 224 19.36 14.52 -11.21
CA GLY A 224 18.53 13.45 -11.73
C GLY A 224 18.44 12.23 -10.83
N TYR A 225 19.58 11.69 -10.44
CA TYR A 225 19.59 10.59 -9.46
C TYR A 225 19.28 11.09 -8.05
N PHE A 226 19.57 12.34 -7.69
CA PHE A 226 19.15 12.89 -6.39
C PHE A 226 17.62 12.91 -6.26
N VAL A 227 16.90 13.48 -7.22
CA VAL A 227 15.42 13.55 -7.19
C VAL A 227 14.81 12.15 -7.28
N GLY A 228 15.29 11.33 -8.22
CA GLY A 228 14.83 9.94 -8.39
C GLY A 228 15.02 9.12 -7.12
N ASN A 229 16.22 9.08 -6.56
CA ASN A 229 16.51 8.30 -5.37
C ASN A 229 15.78 8.84 -4.14
N THR A 230 15.50 10.15 -4.08
CA THR A 230 14.71 10.74 -2.98
C THR A 230 13.26 10.26 -3.04
N LEU A 231 12.65 10.17 -4.23
CA LEU A 231 11.32 9.58 -4.39
C LEU A 231 11.29 8.10 -3.97
N TRP A 232 12.31 7.33 -4.32
CA TRP A 232 12.48 5.93 -3.86
C TRP A 232 12.63 5.82 -2.35
N MET A 233 13.46 6.67 -1.74
CA MET A 233 13.64 6.72 -0.29
C MET A 233 12.31 7.07 0.41
N ILE A 234 11.58 8.07 -0.08
CA ILE A 234 10.28 8.46 0.47
C ILE A 234 9.28 7.31 0.33
N ALA A 235 9.19 6.67 -0.84
CA ALA A 235 8.25 5.60 -1.10
C ALA A 235 8.50 4.36 -0.21
N ILE A 236 9.74 3.89 -0.14
CA ILE A 236 10.11 2.74 0.70
C ILE A 236 10.00 3.12 2.19
N GLY A 237 10.41 4.33 2.56
CA GLY A 237 10.26 4.84 3.92
C GLY A 237 8.80 4.88 4.37
N TYR A 238 7.90 5.32 3.49
CA TYR A 238 6.47 5.31 3.76
C TYR A 238 5.92 3.89 3.87
N TYR A 239 6.35 2.97 3.01
CA TYR A 239 5.99 1.55 3.10
C TYR A 239 6.37 0.96 4.47
N LEU A 240 7.59 1.23 4.95
CA LEU A 240 8.06 0.77 6.27
C LEU A 240 7.25 1.41 7.41
N TYR A 241 6.96 2.71 7.32
CA TYR A 241 6.17 3.42 8.33
C TYR A 241 4.73 2.90 8.44
N ILE A 242 4.04 2.68 7.31
CA ILE A 242 2.69 2.13 7.29
C ILE A 242 2.68 0.69 7.80
N THR A 243 3.69 -0.11 7.44
CA THR A 243 3.88 -1.46 7.98
C THR A 243 4.00 -1.42 9.51
N PHE A 244 4.91 -0.61 10.05
CA PHE A 244 5.07 -0.40 11.48
C PHE A 244 3.76 0.00 12.15
N LEU A 245 3.06 1.01 11.60
CA LEU A 245 1.82 1.51 12.16
C LEU A 245 0.74 0.43 12.24
N GLY A 246 0.67 -0.45 11.23
CA GLY A 246 -0.22 -1.61 11.27
C GLY A 246 0.05 -2.49 12.47
N TYR A 247 1.24 -3.08 12.55
CA TYR A 247 1.57 -3.98 13.66
C TYR A 247 1.53 -3.30 15.03
N ASN A 248 1.84 -2.01 15.12
CA ASN A 248 1.78 -1.24 16.37
C ASN A 248 0.35 -1.07 16.93
N THR A 249 -0.68 -1.30 16.12
CA THR A 249 -2.07 -1.27 16.60
C THR A 249 -2.49 -2.57 17.28
N LEU A 250 -1.73 -3.65 17.13
CA LEU A 250 -2.06 -4.91 17.78
C LEU A 250 -1.62 -4.87 19.25
N PRO A 251 -2.54 -4.88 20.24
CA PRO A 251 -2.20 -4.65 21.64
C PRO A 251 -1.43 -5.82 22.28
N PHE A 252 -1.40 -6.98 21.61
CA PHE A 252 -0.71 -8.19 22.05
C PHE A 252 0.71 -8.30 21.48
N LEU A 253 1.13 -7.36 20.62
CA LEU A 253 2.51 -7.27 20.15
C LEU A 253 3.32 -6.32 21.02
N THR A 254 4.57 -6.66 21.27
CA THR A 254 5.59 -5.84 21.94
C THR A 254 6.77 -5.60 21.02
N ASN A 255 7.55 -4.55 21.30
CA ASN A 255 8.76 -4.22 20.56
C ASN A 255 8.55 -4.07 19.04
N THR A 256 7.37 -3.62 18.62
CA THR A 256 7.02 -3.35 17.22
C THR A 256 7.94 -2.33 16.55
N VAL A 257 8.62 -1.49 17.35
CA VAL A 257 9.64 -0.53 16.90
C VAL A 257 10.77 -1.20 16.10
N VAL A 258 11.06 -2.48 16.32
CA VAL A 258 12.05 -3.24 15.53
C VAL A 258 11.71 -3.25 14.03
N LEU A 259 10.43 -3.19 13.68
CA LEU A 259 9.98 -3.11 12.27
C LEU A 259 10.42 -1.82 11.58
N LEU A 260 10.85 -0.80 12.34
CA LEU A 260 11.36 0.46 11.81
C LEU A 260 12.89 0.44 11.59
N TYR A 261 13.62 -0.55 12.09
CA TYR A 261 15.08 -0.64 11.93
C TYR A 261 15.56 -0.65 10.46
N PRO A 262 14.85 -1.27 9.50
CA PRO A 262 15.20 -1.17 8.08
C PRO A 262 15.25 0.27 7.55
N PHE A 263 14.62 1.24 8.22
CA PHE A 263 14.67 2.66 7.84
C PHE A 263 16.09 3.24 7.94
N ALA A 264 16.89 2.80 8.91
CA ALA A 264 18.29 3.21 9.03
C ALA A 264 19.14 2.66 7.88
N LEU A 265 18.93 1.39 7.51
CA LEU A 265 19.57 0.77 6.34
C LEU A 265 19.17 1.47 5.04
N LEU A 266 17.90 1.87 4.92
CA LEU A 266 17.41 2.65 3.78
C LEU A 266 18.13 3.99 3.65
N GLY A 267 18.32 4.73 4.75
CA GLY A 267 19.07 5.99 4.75
C GLY A 267 20.53 5.81 4.33
N LEU A 268 21.19 4.76 4.82
CA LEU A 268 22.55 4.41 4.40
C LEU A 268 22.62 4.06 2.91
N PHE A 269 21.69 3.25 2.42
CA PHE A 269 21.61 2.87 1.00
C PHE A 269 21.33 4.08 0.09
N TYR A 270 20.48 5.02 0.54
CA TYR A 270 20.24 6.27 -0.17
C TYR A 270 21.52 7.10 -0.30
N ILE A 271 22.27 7.32 0.79
CA ILE A 271 23.54 8.08 0.75
C ILE A 271 24.52 7.42 -0.22
N LEU A 272 24.71 6.10 -0.11
CA LEU A 272 25.58 5.35 -1.02
C LEU A 272 25.13 5.49 -2.48
N SER A 273 23.83 5.39 -2.76
CA SER A 273 23.31 5.51 -4.12
C SER A 273 23.58 6.88 -4.74
N VAL A 274 23.47 7.95 -3.96
CA VAL A 274 23.76 9.33 -4.41
C VAL A 274 25.26 9.53 -4.58
N SER A 275 26.10 9.03 -3.66
CA SER A 275 27.56 9.14 -3.76
C SER A 275 28.15 8.36 -4.95
N LEU A 276 27.55 7.21 -5.31
CA LEU A 276 27.97 6.38 -6.44
C LEU A 276 27.31 6.76 -7.77
N GLY A 277 26.38 7.74 -7.77
CA GLY A 277 25.65 8.14 -8.96
C GLY A 277 24.66 7.10 -9.51
N TRP A 278 24.19 6.17 -8.67
CA TRP A 278 23.20 5.17 -9.06
C TRP A 278 21.82 5.79 -9.17
N ASN A 279 21.09 5.51 -10.26
CA ASN A 279 19.74 6.04 -10.47
C ASN A 279 18.72 4.90 -10.50
N PHE A 280 17.97 4.72 -9.41
CA PHE A 280 16.98 3.63 -9.30
C PHE A 280 15.83 3.76 -10.30
N THR A 281 15.42 4.99 -10.61
CA THR A 281 14.37 5.24 -11.60
C THR A 281 14.80 4.80 -13.00
N ARG A 282 16.05 5.07 -13.38
CA ARG A 282 16.60 4.58 -14.65
C ARG A 282 16.67 3.05 -14.67
N GLY A 283 17.07 2.44 -13.55
CA GLY A 283 17.06 0.98 -13.38
C GLY A 283 15.67 0.38 -13.58
N LEU A 284 14.63 1.00 -13.00
CA LEU A 284 13.24 0.58 -13.18
C LEU A 284 12.79 0.68 -14.64
N CYS A 285 13.05 1.81 -15.30
CA CYS A 285 12.69 1.99 -16.72
C CYS A 285 13.39 0.96 -17.62
N TRP A 286 14.66 0.66 -17.34
CA TRP A 286 15.40 -0.38 -18.06
C TRP A 286 14.83 -1.77 -17.81
N PHE A 287 14.50 -2.09 -16.56
CA PHE A 287 13.85 -3.35 -16.20
C PHE A 287 12.51 -3.54 -16.91
N TYR A 288 11.65 -2.51 -16.95
CA TYR A 288 10.37 -2.57 -17.64
C TYR A 288 10.55 -2.76 -19.16
N LYS A 289 11.46 -2.01 -19.80
CA LYS A 289 11.74 -2.20 -21.24
C LYS A 289 12.26 -3.61 -21.54
N TYR A 290 13.21 -4.10 -20.76
CA TYR A 290 13.83 -5.41 -20.99
C TYR A 290 12.85 -6.58 -20.81
N ARG A 291 11.90 -6.48 -19.88
CA ARG A 291 10.94 -7.56 -19.59
C ARG A 291 9.83 -7.69 -20.63
N VAL A 292 9.55 -6.61 -21.32
CA VAL A 292 8.34 -6.45 -22.11
C VAL A 292 8.61 -6.67 -23.61
N GLN A 293 9.84 -6.39 -24.06
CA GLN A 293 10.42 -6.84 -25.34
C GLN A 293 10.36 -8.37 -25.46
#